data_AF-S3LCN7-F1
#
_entry.id   AF-S3LCN7-F1
#
_cell.length_a   1.000
_cell.length_b   1.000
_cell.length_c   1.000
_cell.angle_alpha   90.00
_cell.angle_beta   90.00
_cell.angle_gamma   90.00
#
_symmetry.space_group_name_H-M   'P 1'
#
loop_
_entity.id
_entity.type
_entity.pdbx_description
1 polymer ?
#
loop_
_entity_poly.entity_id
_entity_poly.type
_entity_poly.pdbx_seq_one_letter_code
_entity_poly.pdbx_strand_id
1 'polypeptide(L)'
;MIENNKQGEPTEQAQHTQQEQHRQQGQHDKNANGGQERNGRYSPNQCLFFAAAALLVLIPFLGQRLAHPVQGIKSASLKNIYTALTAPAVSVTEASPTAAVIPVLRNAFIRTAGLQNRGEWDTFFYRQGVYDSDVAAYYAVTGEQGYAESMPGFSDNLNGGGLSAELFGHISKETLRDVALPVVHSAQTPLRLFFFGDSQMRSIAAGMTRALGSDTSIVMQELSVPSSGFLRSDYYNWPQKLEALLTAQKDGERFDAAVLFLGMNDYQDMWTTDGIILTAGTPEWEEVYRKMVKAHLDIVLASVPRLYWLGLPVVRNAAYNEKIQYLNAVHASIAEEYDSKKLIKISLKSFVEQYGTGYIGAIRPEGKAWIPLMQSDGIHYTIEGGEYLMKEFILRLHRDYVFETPTFSH
;
A
#
# COMPACT_ATOMS: atom_id res chain seq x y z
N MET A 1 -48.29 -12.35 -103.01
CA MET A 1 -47.88 -13.71 -103.40
C MET A 1 -47.25 -14.40 -102.20
N ILE A 2 -47.25 -15.73 -102.21
CA ILE A 2 -46.38 -16.66 -101.44
C ILE A 2 -44.90 -16.29 -101.71
N GLU A 3 -43.90 -16.32 -100.80
CA GLU A 3 -43.78 -16.64 -99.34
C GLU A 3 -42.33 -16.24 -98.89
N ASN A 4 -41.75 -16.40 -97.68
CA ASN A 4 -42.11 -16.76 -96.27
C ASN A 4 -40.92 -16.23 -95.39
N ASN A 5 -41.06 -16.06 -94.06
CA ASN A 5 -39.91 -16.30 -93.16
C ASN A 5 -40.29 -16.65 -91.69
N LYS A 6 -39.40 -17.38 -91.02
CA LYS A 6 -39.48 -17.80 -89.60
C LYS A 6 -38.62 -16.92 -88.68
N GLN A 7 -38.71 -17.23 -87.36
CA GLN A 7 -37.97 -16.72 -86.18
C GLN A 7 -38.77 -15.72 -85.34
N GLY A 8 -38.77 -15.82 -84.00
CA GLY A 8 -38.15 -16.84 -83.14
C GLY A 8 -38.67 -16.76 -81.71
N GLU A 9 -38.56 -17.85 -80.95
CA GLU A 9 -39.05 -17.92 -79.56
C GLU A 9 -38.15 -17.10 -78.62
N PRO A 10 -38.70 -16.38 -77.62
CA PRO A 10 -37.89 -15.77 -76.56
C PRO A 10 -37.24 -16.86 -75.71
N THR A 11 -35.92 -16.99 -75.79
CA THR A 11 -35.15 -18.08 -75.16
C THR A 11 -35.31 -18.11 -73.64
N GLU A 12 -35.28 -19.30 -73.04
CA GLU A 12 -35.43 -19.53 -71.59
C GLU A 12 -34.47 -18.69 -70.72
N GLN A 13 -33.30 -18.32 -71.26
CA GLN A 13 -32.34 -17.40 -70.64
C GLN A 13 -32.95 -16.04 -70.24
N ALA A 14 -33.92 -15.51 -71.00
CA ALA A 14 -34.58 -14.25 -70.66
C ALA A 14 -35.43 -14.37 -69.38
N GLN A 15 -36.18 -15.47 -69.24
CA GLN A 15 -36.96 -15.76 -68.04
C GLN A 15 -36.05 -16.10 -66.85
N HIS A 16 -34.97 -16.84 -67.07
CA HIS A 16 -33.94 -17.12 -66.06
C HIS A 16 -33.33 -15.81 -65.53
N THR A 17 -32.95 -14.87 -66.41
CA THR A 17 -32.34 -13.60 -66.01
C THR A 17 -33.29 -12.75 -65.15
N GLN A 18 -34.57 -12.70 -65.53
CA GLN A 18 -35.58 -11.95 -64.78
C GLN A 18 -35.93 -12.61 -63.44
N GLN A 19 -35.92 -13.94 -63.37
CA GLN A 19 -36.12 -14.71 -62.14
C GLN A 19 -34.90 -14.64 -61.20
N GLU A 20 -33.68 -14.54 -61.75
CA GLU A 20 -32.47 -14.28 -60.97
C GLU A 20 -32.40 -12.84 -60.45
N GLN A 21 -32.82 -11.84 -61.22
CA GLN A 21 -32.97 -10.46 -60.73
C GLN A 21 -33.97 -10.37 -59.59
N HIS A 22 -35.16 -11.01 -59.70
CA HIS A 22 -36.10 -11.09 -58.59
C HIS A 22 -35.57 -11.89 -57.38
N ARG A 23 -34.71 -12.90 -57.59
CA ARG A 23 -34.00 -13.59 -56.49
C ARG A 23 -32.97 -12.69 -55.81
N GLN A 24 -32.14 -11.98 -56.57
CA GLN A 24 -31.11 -11.08 -56.03
C GLN A 24 -31.74 -9.89 -55.30
N GLN A 25 -32.81 -9.30 -55.85
CA GLN A 25 -33.54 -8.22 -55.19
C GLN A 25 -34.27 -8.72 -53.94
N GLY A 26 -34.90 -9.91 -54.00
CA GLY A 26 -35.48 -10.58 -52.84
C GLY A 26 -34.45 -11.07 -51.79
N GLN A 27 -33.19 -11.27 -52.17
CA GLN A 27 -32.08 -11.50 -51.22
C GLN A 27 -31.52 -10.20 -50.65
N HIS A 28 -31.51 -9.11 -51.42
CA HIS A 28 -31.21 -7.78 -50.90
C HIS A 28 -32.24 -7.35 -49.84
N ASP A 29 -33.54 -7.51 -50.10
CA ASP A 29 -34.60 -7.18 -49.12
C ASP A 29 -34.57 -8.11 -47.90
N LYS A 30 -34.28 -9.41 -48.08
CA LYS A 30 -34.14 -10.35 -46.95
C LYS A 30 -32.89 -10.13 -46.12
N ASN A 31 -31.78 -9.66 -46.71
CA ASN A 31 -30.59 -9.26 -45.95
C ASN A 31 -30.76 -7.88 -45.32
N ALA A 32 -31.45 -6.94 -45.98
CA ALA A 32 -31.76 -5.61 -45.43
C ALA A 32 -32.66 -5.70 -44.18
N ASN A 33 -33.59 -6.66 -44.15
CA ASN A 33 -34.44 -6.91 -42.97
C ASN A 33 -33.81 -7.89 -41.94
N GLY A 34 -32.59 -8.37 -42.18
CA GLY A 34 -31.74 -9.02 -41.16
C GLY A 34 -30.91 -8.04 -40.34
N GLY A 35 -30.96 -6.75 -40.70
CA GLY A 35 -30.06 -5.69 -40.22
C GLY A 35 -30.59 -4.80 -39.08
N GLN A 36 -31.61 -5.21 -38.31
CA GLN A 36 -31.81 -4.59 -37.00
C GLN A 36 -30.67 -4.99 -36.08
N GLU A 37 -29.62 -4.16 -36.05
CA GLU A 37 -28.65 -4.18 -34.97
C GLU A 37 -29.40 -4.15 -33.63
N ARG A 38 -29.31 -5.24 -32.89
CA ARG A 38 -29.62 -5.25 -31.45
C ARG A 38 -28.50 -4.50 -30.73
N ASN A 39 -28.47 -3.18 -30.96
CA ASN A 39 -27.90 -2.16 -30.08
C ASN A 39 -28.10 -2.62 -28.64
N GLY A 40 -27.02 -2.68 -27.85
CA GLY A 40 -26.91 -3.38 -26.55
C GLY A 40 -27.78 -2.82 -25.42
N ARG A 41 -29.08 -2.69 -25.69
CA ARG A 41 -30.11 -2.13 -24.83
C ARG A 41 -30.88 -3.30 -24.25
N TYR A 42 -30.31 -3.88 -23.19
CA TYR A 42 -31.04 -4.71 -22.25
C TYR A 42 -32.36 -3.99 -21.88
N SER A 43 -33.47 -4.73 -21.85
CA SER A 43 -34.73 -4.15 -21.37
C SER A 43 -34.58 -3.68 -19.91
N PRO A 44 -35.42 -2.75 -19.41
CA PRO A 44 -35.35 -2.33 -18.01
C PRO A 44 -35.38 -3.52 -17.04
N ASN A 45 -36.18 -4.54 -17.33
CA ASN A 45 -36.27 -5.77 -16.54
C ASN A 45 -34.99 -6.63 -16.64
N GLN A 46 -34.32 -6.66 -17.79
CA GLN A 46 -33.01 -7.32 -17.94
C GLN A 46 -31.89 -6.54 -17.22
N CYS A 47 -31.86 -5.20 -17.32
CA CYS A 47 -30.95 -4.37 -16.52
C CYS A 47 -31.16 -4.58 -15.02
N LEU A 48 -32.41 -4.58 -14.55
CA LEU A 48 -32.74 -4.84 -13.15
C LEU A 48 -32.38 -6.28 -12.74
N PHE A 49 -32.62 -7.28 -13.59
CA PHE A 49 -32.22 -8.66 -13.31
C PHE A 49 -30.69 -8.82 -13.26
N PHE A 50 -29.94 -8.28 -14.23
CA PHE A 50 -28.48 -8.33 -14.21
C PHE A 50 -27.88 -7.50 -13.07
N ALA A 51 -28.46 -6.36 -12.70
CA ALA A 51 -28.05 -5.58 -11.54
C ALA A 51 -28.34 -6.35 -10.23
N ALA A 52 -29.52 -6.97 -10.09
CA ALA A 52 -29.87 -7.79 -8.93
C ALA A 52 -29.02 -9.06 -8.83
N ALA A 53 -28.72 -9.71 -9.96
CA ALA A 53 -27.82 -10.87 -10.02
C ALA A 53 -26.37 -10.49 -9.72
N ALA A 54 -25.87 -9.38 -10.28
CA ALA A 54 -24.55 -8.85 -9.96
C ALA A 54 -24.46 -8.44 -8.48
N LEU A 55 -25.50 -7.82 -7.91
CA LEU A 55 -25.57 -7.53 -6.48
C LEU A 55 -25.63 -8.81 -5.64
N LEU A 56 -26.42 -9.82 -6.00
CA LEU A 56 -26.46 -11.10 -5.29
C LEU A 56 -25.11 -11.84 -5.34
N VAL A 57 -24.36 -11.71 -6.43
CA VAL A 57 -22.99 -12.23 -6.54
C VAL A 57 -21.99 -11.38 -5.75
N LEU A 58 -22.13 -10.04 -5.73
CA LEU A 58 -21.18 -9.11 -5.11
C LEU A 58 -21.40 -8.87 -3.61
N ILE A 59 -22.63 -8.96 -3.09
CA ILE A 59 -22.95 -8.84 -1.65
C ILE A 59 -22.08 -9.76 -0.79
N PRO A 60 -21.88 -11.06 -1.15
CA PRO A 60 -20.86 -11.93 -0.56
C PRO A 60 -19.45 -11.34 -0.46
N PHE A 61 -19.01 -10.55 -1.44
CA PHE A 61 -17.68 -9.90 -1.46
C PHE A 61 -17.65 -8.55 -0.72
N LEU A 62 -18.81 -7.92 -0.46
CA LEU A 62 -18.88 -6.73 0.39
C LEU A 62 -18.72 -7.10 1.88
N GLY A 63 -19.42 -8.15 2.34
CA GLY A 63 -19.35 -8.63 3.73
C GLY A 63 -19.52 -7.49 4.76
N GLN A 64 -18.70 -7.51 5.83
CA GLN A 64 -18.71 -6.46 6.86
C GLN A 64 -18.30 -5.05 6.37
N ARG A 65 -17.94 -4.83 5.09
CA ARG A 65 -17.75 -3.45 4.57
C ARG A 65 -19.07 -2.66 4.53
N LEU A 66 -20.22 -3.33 4.58
CA LEU A 66 -21.54 -2.72 4.82
C LEU A 66 -21.78 -2.34 6.29
N ALA A 67 -20.82 -2.57 7.20
CA ALA A 67 -20.86 -2.10 8.58
C ALA A 67 -19.94 -0.89 8.82
N HIS A 68 -18.79 -0.75 8.13
CA HIS A 68 -17.85 0.36 8.39
C HIS A 68 -18.47 1.78 8.33
N PRO A 69 -19.37 2.14 7.38
CA PRO A 69 -19.96 3.47 7.34
C PRO A 69 -20.77 3.83 8.61
N VAL A 70 -21.30 2.84 9.34
CA VAL A 70 -22.00 3.01 10.63
C VAL A 70 -21.14 3.73 11.67
N GLN A 71 -19.81 3.56 11.61
CA GLN A 71 -18.86 4.18 12.54
C GLN A 71 -18.65 5.68 12.25
N GLY A 72 -18.81 6.11 10.99
CA GLY A 72 -18.69 7.53 10.60
C GLY A 72 -19.97 8.35 10.73
N ILE A 73 -21.14 7.70 10.88
CA ILE A 73 -22.44 8.38 10.93
C ILE A 73 -22.68 8.98 12.34
N LYS A 74 -22.48 10.30 12.46
CA LYS A 74 -22.71 11.07 13.70
C LYS A 74 -24.18 11.20 14.13
N SER A 75 -25.14 10.94 13.24
CA SER A 75 -26.58 11.06 13.52
C SER A 75 -27.20 9.70 13.83
N ALA A 76 -27.73 9.54 15.05
CA ALA A 76 -28.33 8.29 15.51
C ALA A 76 -29.47 7.80 14.58
N SER A 77 -30.30 8.70 14.06
CA SER A 77 -31.39 8.33 13.14
C SER A 77 -30.87 7.75 11.83
N LEU A 78 -29.85 8.37 11.23
CA LEU A 78 -29.19 7.83 10.02
C LEU A 78 -28.47 6.52 10.31
N LYS A 79 -27.84 6.40 11.49
CA LYS A 79 -27.16 5.18 11.95
C LYS A 79 -28.14 4.01 12.03
N ASN A 80 -29.31 4.23 12.62
CA ASN A 80 -30.36 3.23 12.77
C ASN A 80 -30.98 2.84 11.41
N ILE A 81 -31.30 3.82 10.55
CA ILE A 81 -31.84 3.56 9.20
C ILE A 81 -30.84 2.74 8.36
N TYR A 82 -29.56 3.14 8.35
CA TYR A 82 -28.53 2.42 7.60
C TYR A 82 -28.33 1.00 8.14
N THR A 83 -28.26 0.83 9.47
CA THR A 83 -28.13 -0.49 10.11
C THR A 83 -29.32 -1.40 9.78
N ALA A 84 -30.56 -0.88 9.80
CA ALA A 84 -31.75 -1.65 9.43
C ALA A 84 -31.76 -2.08 7.96
N LEU A 85 -31.16 -1.29 7.06
CA LEU A 85 -31.04 -1.60 5.64
C LEU A 85 -29.90 -2.59 5.33
N THR A 86 -28.80 -2.58 6.09
CA THR A 86 -27.66 -3.49 5.86
C THR A 86 -27.73 -4.79 6.66
N ALA A 87 -28.41 -4.83 7.80
CA ALA A 87 -28.51 -6.02 8.65
C ALA A 87 -28.99 -7.30 7.91
N PRO A 88 -29.97 -7.26 6.96
CA PRO A 88 -30.35 -8.45 6.20
C PRO A 88 -29.25 -8.97 5.26
N ALA A 89 -28.38 -8.08 4.74
CA ALA A 89 -27.25 -8.49 3.92
C ALA A 89 -26.11 -9.07 4.77
N VAL A 90 -25.85 -8.47 5.94
CA VAL A 90 -24.83 -8.94 6.89
C VAL A 90 -25.20 -10.31 7.45
N SER A 91 -26.43 -10.51 7.94
CA SER A 91 -26.86 -11.80 8.52
C SER A 91 -26.87 -12.95 7.49
N VAL A 92 -27.17 -12.67 6.22
CA VAL A 92 -27.03 -13.65 5.13
C VAL A 92 -25.56 -14.03 4.87
N THR A 93 -24.60 -13.12 5.09
CA THR A 93 -23.17 -13.47 5.03
C THR A 93 -22.65 -14.21 6.27
N GLU A 94 -23.35 -14.13 7.40
CA GLU A 94 -22.97 -14.80 8.66
C GLU A 94 -23.60 -16.20 8.81
N ALA A 95 -24.86 -16.37 8.40
CA ALA A 95 -25.65 -17.59 8.63
C ALA A 95 -25.43 -18.73 7.61
N SER A 96 -24.55 -18.56 6.61
CA SER A 96 -24.35 -19.50 5.50
C SER A 96 -22.96 -20.13 5.51
N PRO A 97 -22.78 -21.40 5.10
CA PRO A 97 -21.46 -22.01 4.87
C PRO A 97 -20.54 -21.20 3.91
N THR A 98 -21.12 -20.31 3.10
CA THR A 98 -20.34 -19.35 2.31
C THR A 98 -19.43 -18.46 3.16
N ALA A 99 -19.73 -18.25 4.45
CA ALA A 99 -18.88 -17.50 5.39
C ALA A 99 -17.45 -18.05 5.51
N ALA A 100 -17.27 -19.37 5.34
CA ALA A 100 -15.94 -20.00 5.29
C ALA A 100 -15.33 -20.00 3.87
N VAL A 101 -16.17 -20.14 2.84
CA VAL A 101 -15.74 -20.21 1.43
C VAL A 101 -15.31 -18.84 0.89
N ILE A 102 -15.96 -17.75 1.30
CA ILE A 102 -15.67 -16.39 0.85
C ILE A 102 -14.23 -15.98 1.23
N PRO A 103 -13.75 -16.09 2.49
CA PRO A 103 -12.35 -15.84 2.83
C PRO A 103 -11.37 -16.70 2.03
N VAL A 104 -11.67 -17.98 1.77
CA VAL A 104 -10.79 -18.88 1.01
C VAL A 104 -10.68 -18.43 -0.44
N LEU A 105 -11.80 -18.21 -1.14
CA LEU A 105 -11.81 -17.74 -2.53
C LEU A 105 -11.22 -16.32 -2.66
N ARG A 106 -11.50 -15.45 -1.69
CA ARG A 106 -10.94 -14.10 -1.61
C ARG A 106 -9.43 -14.12 -1.43
N ASN A 107 -8.90 -14.95 -0.54
CA ASN A 107 -7.46 -15.04 -0.28
C ASN A 107 -6.73 -15.76 -1.43
N ALA A 108 -7.38 -16.71 -2.11
CA ALA A 108 -6.89 -17.29 -3.36
C ALA A 108 -6.86 -16.26 -4.51
N PHE A 109 -7.90 -15.43 -4.63
CA PHE A 109 -7.94 -14.33 -5.61
C PHE A 109 -6.85 -13.29 -5.33
N ILE A 110 -6.72 -12.81 -4.09
CA ILE A 110 -5.70 -11.81 -3.70
C ILE A 110 -4.29 -12.33 -4.00
N ARG A 111 -3.99 -13.58 -3.65
CA ARG A 111 -2.70 -14.22 -3.92
C ARG A 111 -2.43 -14.38 -5.42
N THR A 112 -3.43 -14.80 -6.19
CA THR A 112 -3.33 -14.99 -7.65
C THR A 112 -3.20 -13.64 -8.40
N ALA A 113 -3.84 -12.59 -7.89
CA ALA A 113 -3.82 -11.25 -8.48
C ALA A 113 -2.65 -10.36 -7.99
N GLY A 114 -1.76 -10.87 -7.13
CA GLY A 114 -0.63 -10.12 -6.57
C GLY A 114 -1.03 -9.03 -5.57
N LEU A 115 -2.27 -9.04 -5.07
CA LEU A 115 -2.84 -7.98 -4.23
C LEU A 115 -2.45 -8.08 -2.74
N GLN A 116 -1.70 -9.09 -2.32
CA GLN A 116 -1.24 -9.25 -0.93
C GLN A 116 -0.37 -8.10 -0.41
N ASN A 117 0.24 -7.33 -1.32
CA ASN A 117 1.04 -6.14 -1.04
C ASN A 117 0.20 -4.85 -0.96
N ARG A 118 -1.11 -4.91 -1.29
CA ARG A 118 -2.02 -3.75 -1.24
C ARG A 118 -2.76 -3.71 0.10
N GLY A 119 -2.54 -2.64 0.87
CA GLY A 119 -3.20 -2.42 2.15
C GLY A 119 -4.72 -2.56 2.06
N GLU A 120 -5.37 -1.96 1.07
CA GLU A 120 -6.83 -1.96 0.93
C GLU A 120 -7.49 -3.35 0.69
N TRP A 121 -6.70 -4.42 0.52
CA TRP A 121 -7.19 -5.81 0.40
C TRP A 121 -6.92 -6.66 1.66
N ASP A 122 -6.30 -6.11 2.69
CA ASP A 122 -5.61 -6.85 3.75
C ASP A 122 -6.45 -7.07 5.03
N THR A 123 -7.70 -7.51 4.87
CA THR A 123 -8.73 -7.56 5.94
C THR A 123 -8.47 -8.52 7.11
N PHE A 124 -7.30 -9.16 7.18
CA PHE A 124 -6.87 -9.90 8.38
C PHE A 124 -6.26 -8.94 9.42
N PHE A 125 -5.54 -7.91 8.96
CA PHE A 125 -4.81 -6.98 9.83
C PHE A 125 -5.62 -5.72 10.16
N TYR A 126 -6.67 -5.40 9.40
CA TYR A 126 -7.73 -4.51 9.90
C TYR A 126 -8.59 -5.26 10.91
N ARG A 127 -8.76 -4.74 12.12
CA ARG A 127 -9.65 -5.40 13.09
C ARG A 127 -11.11 -5.32 12.61
N GLN A 128 -11.75 -6.47 12.50
CA GLN A 128 -13.20 -6.56 12.71
C GLN A 128 -13.47 -6.36 14.22
N GLY A 129 -14.67 -5.93 14.57
CA GLY A 129 -14.96 -5.54 15.96
C GLY A 129 -14.77 -6.67 16.98
N VAL A 130 -14.30 -6.30 18.18
CA VAL A 130 -14.10 -7.15 19.38
C VAL A 130 -12.84 -8.04 19.36
N TYR A 131 -11.73 -7.52 19.87
CA TYR A 131 -11.02 -7.99 21.09
C TYR A 131 -9.69 -7.26 21.27
N ASP A 132 -9.26 -7.07 22.53
CA ASP A 132 -8.03 -6.34 22.91
C ASP A 132 -6.95 -7.20 23.57
N SER A 133 -7.24 -8.46 23.93
CA SER A 133 -6.34 -9.34 24.69
C SER A 133 -4.96 -9.49 24.05
N ASP A 134 -4.92 -9.83 22.77
CA ASP A 134 -3.71 -10.34 22.13
C ASP A 134 -2.74 -9.20 21.79
N VAL A 135 -3.28 -8.01 21.52
CA VAL A 135 -2.51 -6.79 21.28
C VAL A 135 -2.04 -6.17 22.59
N ALA A 136 -2.87 -6.19 23.65
CA ALA A 136 -2.43 -5.82 24.99
C ALA A 136 -1.33 -6.77 25.50
N ALA A 137 -1.45 -8.08 25.25
CA ALA A 137 -0.41 -9.06 25.58
C ALA A 137 0.88 -8.82 24.78
N TYR A 138 0.79 -8.52 23.47
CA TYR A 138 1.95 -8.17 22.64
C TYR A 138 2.72 -6.96 23.18
N TYR A 139 2.01 -5.88 23.53
CA TYR A 139 2.62 -4.67 24.07
C TYR A 139 3.03 -4.77 25.55
N ALA A 140 2.44 -5.70 26.32
CA ALA A 140 2.92 -6.03 27.66
C ALA A 140 4.24 -6.82 27.61
N VAL A 141 4.31 -7.87 26.77
CA VAL A 141 5.52 -8.71 26.61
C VAL A 141 6.69 -7.92 26.03
N THR A 142 6.45 -7.07 25.01
CA THR A 142 7.49 -6.16 24.49
C THR A 142 7.78 -4.99 25.45
N GLY A 143 6.87 -4.68 26.39
CA GLY A 143 7.05 -3.65 27.42
C GLY A 143 8.01 -4.03 28.55
N GLU A 144 8.17 -5.33 28.86
CA GLU A 144 9.14 -5.81 29.86
C GLU A 144 10.55 -6.02 29.27
N GLN A 145 10.66 -6.36 27.98
CA GLN A 145 11.96 -6.63 27.32
C GLN A 145 12.68 -5.36 26.84
N GLY A 146 12.89 -4.41 27.76
CA GLY A 146 13.90 -3.37 27.57
C GLY A 146 15.30 -4.00 27.53
N TYR A 147 15.99 -3.93 26.39
CA TYR A 147 17.29 -4.56 26.18
C TYR A 147 18.37 -4.07 27.16
N ALA A 148 18.55 -4.80 28.26
CA ALA A 148 19.49 -4.49 29.33
C ALA A 148 20.20 -5.73 29.93
N GLU A 149 20.25 -6.86 29.21
CA GLU A 149 21.13 -7.99 29.58
C GLU A 149 22.33 -8.09 28.62
N SER A 150 23.49 -7.65 29.11
CA SER A 150 24.79 -8.00 28.53
C SER A 150 25.09 -9.48 28.78
N MET A 151 25.18 -10.28 27.72
CA MET A 151 25.58 -11.70 27.74
C MET A 151 26.75 -11.97 28.71
N PRO A 152 26.52 -12.64 29.86
CA PRO A 152 27.57 -12.91 30.83
C PRO A 152 28.18 -14.29 30.58
N GLY A 153 29.35 -14.34 29.95
CA GLY A 153 30.18 -15.56 29.94
C GLY A 153 30.89 -15.92 28.64
N PHE A 154 31.91 -15.14 28.25
CA PHE A 154 33.09 -15.74 27.61
C PHE A 154 34.35 -14.89 27.86
N SER A 155 35.12 -15.26 28.88
CA SER A 155 36.45 -14.72 29.15
C SER A 155 37.38 -15.86 29.57
N ASP A 156 38.59 -15.85 29.01
CA ASP A 156 39.76 -16.64 29.38
C ASP A 156 39.61 -18.18 29.40
N ASN A 157 40.13 -18.85 28.36
CA ASN A 157 41.50 -19.37 28.52
C ASN A 157 42.21 -19.89 27.23
N LEU A 158 43.55 -19.88 27.34
CA LEU A 158 44.55 -20.73 26.67
C LEU A 158 44.80 -20.65 25.14
N ASN A 159 45.88 -19.95 24.80
CA ASN A 159 47.08 -20.47 24.09
C ASN A 159 46.92 -21.45 22.90
N GLY A 160 47.20 -20.93 21.70
CA GLY A 160 48.27 -21.47 20.84
C GLY A 160 48.07 -22.84 20.18
N GLY A 161 47.40 -22.86 19.02
CA GLY A 161 47.36 -23.98 18.09
C GLY A 161 47.07 -23.51 16.66
N GLY A 162 47.60 -24.21 15.66
CA GLY A 162 47.44 -23.81 14.25
C GLY A 162 46.00 -23.93 13.74
N LEU A 163 45.59 -23.02 12.85
CA LEU A 163 44.28 -23.03 12.20
C LEU A 163 44.10 -24.28 11.32
N SER A 164 43.23 -25.22 11.74
CA SER A 164 42.74 -26.31 10.89
C SER A 164 41.75 -25.79 9.84
N ALA A 165 41.69 -26.45 8.68
CA ALA A 165 40.82 -26.07 7.57
C ALA A 165 39.31 -26.28 7.86
N GLU A 166 38.96 -26.91 8.98
CA GLU A 166 37.58 -27.23 9.36
C GLU A 166 36.74 -26.00 9.79
N LEU A 167 37.39 -24.89 10.16
CA LEU A 167 36.70 -23.67 10.62
C LEU A 167 35.79 -23.04 9.54
N PHE A 168 36.07 -23.29 8.25
CA PHE A 168 35.24 -22.84 7.14
C PHE A 168 33.90 -23.60 7.01
N GLY A 169 33.73 -24.73 7.72
CA GLY A 169 32.51 -25.55 7.65
C GLY A 169 31.31 -25.03 8.46
N HIS A 170 31.50 -24.04 9.33
CA HIS A 170 30.47 -23.60 10.31
C HIS A 170 30.18 -22.09 10.30
N ILE A 171 30.71 -21.33 9.34
CA ILE A 171 30.29 -19.93 9.13
C ILE A 171 28.99 -19.93 8.33
N SER A 172 27.89 -19.49 8.95
CA SER A 172 26.59 -19.43 8.26
C SER A 172 26.57 -18.30 7.22
N LYS A 173 25.62 -18.33 6.27
CA LYS A 173 25.50 -17.26 5.27
C LYS A 173 25.13 -15.91 5.88
N GLU A 174 24.49 -15.95 7.05
CA GLU A 174 24.13 -14.81 7.87
C GLU A 174 25.39 -14.22 8.51
N THR A 175 26.24 -15.05 9.13
CA THR A 175 27.54 -14.58 9.68
C THR A 175 28.49 -14.07 8.59
N LEU A 176 28.41 -14.59 7.36
CA LEU A 176 29.17 -14.07 6.21
C LEU A 176 28.67 -12.72 5.69
N ARG A 177 27.45 -12.26 6.05
CA ARG A 177 26.95 -10.93 5.65
C ARG A 177 27.61 -9.79 6.42
N ASP A 178 27.89 -9.97 7.71
CA ASP A 178 28.57 -8.96 8.53
C ASP A 178 30.06 -8.78 8.15
N VAL A 179 30.59 -9.68 7.32
CA VAL A 179 31.95 -9.63 6.75
C VAL A 179 31.92 -9.37 5.22
N ALA A 180 30.75 -9.08 4.64
CA ALA A 180 30.62 -8.89 3.21
C ALA A 180 31.27 -7.58 2.73
N LEU A 181 31.90 -7.63 1.56
CA LEU A 181 32.32 -6.42 0.84
C LEU A 181 31.10 -5.52 0.55
N PRO A 182 31.27 -4.18 0.46
CA PRO A 182 30.16 -3.27 0.18
C PRO A 182 29.37 -3.70 -1.05
N VAL A 183 28.08 -3.94 -0.88
CA VAL A 183 27.18 -4.24 -2.01
C VAL A 183 27.13 -3.02 -2.91
N VAL A 184 27.51 -3.20 -4.16
CA VAL A 184 27.42 -2.16 -5.19
C VAL A 184 26.09 -2.36 -5.90
N HIS A 185 25.20 -1.37 -5.80
CA HIS A 185 23.85 -1.45 -6.34
C HIS A 185 23.78 -1.02 -7.80
N SER A 186 22.99 -1.74 -8.59
CA SER A 186 22.80 -1.50 -10.03
C SER A 186 21.46 -2.05 -10.52
N ALA A 187 21.13 -1.90 -11.80
CA ALA A 187 19.90 -2.48 -12.36
C ALA A 187 19.82 -4.02 -12.24
N GLN A 188 20.97 -4.69 -12.09
CA GLN A 188 21.09 -6.13 -11.89
C GLN A 188 21.07 -6.53 -10.41
N THR A 189 21.60 -5.67 -9.53
CA THR A 189 21.61 -5.85 -8.07
C THR A 189 21.01 -4.61 -7.40
N PRO A 190 19.69 -4.38 -7.52
CA PRO A 190 19.10 -3.10 -7.11
C PRO A 190 19.03 -2.96 -5.59
N LEU A 191 19.08 -1.72 -5.08
CA LEU A 191 18.78 -1.39 -3.70
C LEU A 191 17.29 -1.61 -3.43
N ARG A 192 16.95 -2.55 -2.54
CA ARG A 192 15.58 -3.03 -2.29
C ARG A 192 14.98 -2.34 -1.08
N LEU A 193 14.05 -1.42 -1.32
CA LEU A 193 13.43 -0.60 -0.27
C LEU A 193 12.00 -1.05 0.07
N PHE A 194 11.61 -0.95 1.34
CA PHE A 194 10.23 -1.15 1.78
C PHE A 194 9.62 0.15 2.35
N PHE A 195 8.68 0.74 1.62
CA PHE A 195 8.00 1.98 1.97
C PHE A 195 6.68 1.65 2.68
N PHE A 196 6.54 2.02 3.96
CA PHE A 196 5.31 1.78 4.73
C PHE A 196 4.88 2.96 5.59
N GLY A 197 3.57 3.11 5.80
CA GLY A 197 3.03 4.24 6.55
C GLY A 197 1.55 4.55 6.36
N ASP A 198 1.13 5.75 6.79
CA ASP A 198 -0.25 6.21 6.69
C ASP A 198 -0.59 6.79 5.29
N SER A 199 -1.60 7.66 5.19
CA SER A 199 -2.01 8.29 3.93
C SER A 199 -0.89 9.11 3.28
N GLN A 200 0.08 9.61 4.04
CA GLN A 200 1.22 10.37 3.50
C GLN A 200 2.17 9.50 2.68
N MET A 201 2.37 8.23 3.07
CA MET A 201 3.30 7.34 2.36
C MET A 201 2.90 7.15 0.89
N ARG A 202 1.59 7.18 0.59
CA ARG A 202 1.07 7.04 -0.78
C ARG A 202 1.59 8.11 -1.74
N SER A 203 1.56 9.37 -1.34
CA SER A 203 2.07 10.49 -2.15
C SER A 203 3.60 10.46 -2.25
N ILE A 204 4.28 10.11 -1.16
CA ILE A 204 5.74 10.00 -1.13
C ILE A 204 6.24 8.87 -2.04
N ALA A 205 5.65 7.67 -1.97
CA ALA A 205 6.02 6.56 -2.84
C ALA A 205 5.68 6.86 -4.31
N ALA A 206 4.50 7.39 -4.62
CA ALA A 206 4.17 7.82 -5.98
C ALA A 206 5.18 8.88 -6.50
N GLY A 207 5.65 9.76 -5.63
CA GLY A 207 6.75 10.69 -5.89
C GLY A 207 8.09 9.99 -6.14
N MET A 208 8.46 8.98 -5.34
CA MET A 208 9.66 8.16 -5.53
C MET A 208 9.66 7.47 -6.89
N THR A 209 8.54 6.88 -7.32
CA THR A 209 8.41 6.28 -8.66
C THR A 209 8.71 7.28 -9.77
N ARG A 210 8.18 8.51 -9.67
CA ARG A 210 8.46 9.58 -10.64
C ARG A 210 9.89 10.12 -10.52
N ALA A 211 10.49 10.07 -9.33
CA ALA A 211 11.83 10.56 -9.09
C ALA A 211 12.90 9.65 -9.70
N LEU A 212 12.70 8.33 -9.61
CA LEU A 212 13.51 7.30 -10.29
C LEU A 212 13.26 7.29 -11.81
N GLY A 213 12.00 7.38 -12.23
CA GLY A 213 11.62 7.45 -13.64
C GLY A 213 11.91 6.14 -14.39
N SER A 214 13.10 6.05 -15.01
CA SER A 214 13.61 4.84 -15.66
C SER A 214 14.82 4.22 -14.97
N ASP A 215 15.29 4.81 -13.86
CA ASP A 215 16.30 4.17 -13.01
C ASP A 215 15.69 2.92 -12.36
N THR A 216 16.46 1.83 -12.42
CA THR A 216 16.12 0.51 -11.87
C THR A 216 17.17 0.03 -10.86
N SER A 217 18.19 0.83 -10.56
CA SER A 217 19.18 0.57 -9.51
C SER A 217 18.63 0.69 -8.09
N ILE A 218 17.45 1.30 -7.94
CA ILE A 218 16.64 1.31 -6.72
C ILE A 218 15.27 0.73 -7.09
N VAL A 219 14.80 -0.24 -6.31
CA VAL A 219 13.45 -0.82 -6.43
C VAL A 219 12.76 -0.75 -5.08
N MET A 220 11.44 -0.54 -5.08
CA MET A 220 10.67 -0.47 -3.83
C MET A 220 9.38 -1.28 -3.86
N GLN A 221 9.01 -1.82 -2.69
CA GLN A 221 7.66 -2.26 -2.39
C GLN A 221 7.01 -1.22 -1.48
N GLU A 222 5.74 -0.87 -1.75
CA GLU A 222 4.96 0.08 -0.97
C GLU A 222 3.79 -0.61 -0.25
N LEU A 223 3.47 -0.12 0.95
CA LEU A 223 2.27 -0.46 1.72
C LEU A 223 1.79 0.77 2.52
N SER A 224 0.86 1.55 1.96
CA SER A 224 0.14 2.61 2.69
C SER A 224 -1.21 2.15 3.23
N VAL A 225 -1.47 2.44 4.51
CA VAL A 225 -2.79 2.26 5.14
C VAL A 225 -3.30 3.60 5.65
N PRO A 226 -4.16 4.31 4.87
CA PRO A 226 -4.78 5.57 5.30
C PRO A 226 -5.48 5.45 6.65
N SER A 227 -5.49 6.54 7.42
CA SER A 227 -6.07 6.63 8.78
C SER A 227 -5.42 5.75 9.87
N SER A 228 -4.35 5.00 9.56
CA SER A 228 -3.56 4.29 10.56
C SER A 228 -2.46 5.17 11.21
N GLY A 229 -1.79 4.60 12.21
CA GLY A 229 -0.80 5.24 13.07
C GLY A 229 -0.18 4.18 13.98
N PHE A 230 0.83 4.53 14.78
CA PHE A 230 1.45 3.61 15.75
C PHE A 230 0.47 3.22 16.87
N LEU A 231 -0.45 4.11 17.26
CA LEU A 231 -1.49 3.83 18.25
C LEU A 231 -2.71 3.16 17.65
N ARG A 232 -2.94 3.33 16.34
CA ARG A 232 -4.14 2.85 15.62
C ARG A 232 -4.15 1.33 15.35
N SER A 233 -3.64 0.55 16.30
CA SER A 233 -3.75 -0.91 16.30
C SER A 233 -5.19 -1.40 16.43
N ASP A 234 -6.12 -0.56 16.90
CA ASP A 234 -7.58 -0.75 16.85
C ASP A 234 -8.12 -0.87 15.42
N TYR A 235 -7.45 -0.19 14.49
CA TYR A 235 -7.86 -0.03 13.10
C TYR A 235 -7.01 -0.89 12.15
N TYR A 236 -5.69 -0.94 12.35
CA TYR A 236 -4.78 -1.78 11.58
C TYR A 236 -3.59 -2.25 12.43
N ASN A 237 -3.41 -3.57 12.54
CA ASN A 237 -2.34 -4.20 13.32
C ASN A 237 -1.00 -4.17 12.57
N TRP A 238 -0.35 -3.00 12.59
CA TRP A 238 0.98 -2.80 11.99
C TRP A 238 2.04 -3.79 12.48
N PRO A 239 2.24 -4.05 13.79
CA PRO A 239 3.25 -5.01 14.28
C PRO A 239 3.13 -6.38 13.62
N GLN A 240 1.95 -6.99 13.71
CA GLN A 240 1.68 -8.32 13.15
C GLN A 240 1.81 -8.34 11.62
N LYS A 241 1.47 -7.23 10.94
CA LYS A 241 1.68 -7.10 9.50
C LYS A 241 3.16 -7.08 9.14
N LEU A 242 3.95 -6.30 9.86
CA LEU A 242 5.38 -6.14 9.62
C LEU A 242 6.10 -7.47 9.84
N GLU A 243 5.85 -8.14 10.97
CA GLU A 243 6.34 -9.49 11.24
C GLU A 243 6.00 -10.47 10.11
N ALA A 244 4.72 -10.56 9.72
CA ALA A 244 4.26 -11.48 8.68
C ALA A 244 4.84 -11.17 7.29
N LEU A 245 5.04 -9.90 6.95
CA LEU A 245 5.57 -9.47 5.66
C LEU A 245 7.10 -9.66 5.57
N LEU A 246 7.83 -9.33 6.64
CA LEU A 246 9.29 -9.39 6.70
C LEU A 246 9.78 -10.84 6.87
N THR A 247 9.10 -11.65 7.70
CA THR A 247 9.43 -13.08 7.89
C THR A 247 9.16 -13.90 6.63
N ALA A 248 8.19 -13.51 5.80
CA ALA A 248 7.87 -14.19 4.55
C ALA A 248 8.86 -13.92 3.40
N GLN A 249 9.87 -13.06 3.58
CA GLN A 249 10.85 -12.76 2.54
C GLN A 249 11.83 -13.91 2.31
N LYS A 250 11.99 -14.32 1.04
CA LYS A 250 13.03 -15.28 0.64
C LYS A 250 14.40 -14.62 0.58
N ASP A 251 15.45 -15.42 0.69
CA ASP A 251 16.80 -14.95 0.45
C ASP A 251 17.00 -14.55 -1.01
N GLY A 252 17.68 -13.41 -1.23
CA GLY A 252 17.70 -12.71 -2.53
C GLY A 252 16.51 -11.77 -2.76
N GLU A 253 15.38 -11.96 -2.07
CA GLU A 253 14.19 -11.09 -2.18
C GLU A 253 14.03 -10.09 -1.01
N ARG A 254 14.84 -10.23 0.06
CA ARG A 254 14.84 -9.35 1.26
C ARG A 254 15.02 -7.86 0.93
N PHE A 255 14.63 -6.99 1.86
CA PHE A 255 14.91 -5.54 1.76
C PHE A 255 16.27 -5.18 2.36
N ASP A 256 17.00 -4.28 1.70
CA ASP A 256 18.24 -3.69 2.20
C ASP A 256 17.95 -2.56 3.20
N ALA A 257 16.80 -1.89 3.05
CA ALA A 257 16.30 -0.91 4.00
C ALA A 257 14.78 -0.75 3.96
N ALA A 258 14.21 -0.20 5.02
CA ALA A 258 12.83 0.27 5.05
C ALA A 258 12.75 1.80 5.18
N VAL A 259 11.64 2.37 4.74
CA VAL A 259 11.29 3.79 4.82
C VAL A 259 9.91 3.90 5.48
N LEU A 260 9.85 4.60 6.61
CA LEU A 260 8.69 4.72 7.49
C LEU A 260 8.13 6.13 7.46
N PHE A 261 6.83 6.27 7.15
CA PHE A 261 6.10 7.53 7.27
C PHE A 261 4.73 7.30 7.91
N LEU A 262 4.73 7.20 9.23
CA LEU A 262 3.57 6.94 10.06
C LEU A 262 3.50 7.98 11.19
N GLY A 263 2.30 8.43 11.54
CA GLY A 263 2.04 9.23 12.74
C GLY A 263 0.97 10.31 12.62
N MET A 264 0.44 10.57 11.42
CA MET A 264 -0.51 11.68 11.20
C MET A 264 -1.81 11.57 12.01
N ASN A 265 -2.18 10.34 12.36
CA ASN A 265 -3.45 9.99 12.99
C ASN A 265 -3.30 9.63 14.49
N ASP A 266 -2.14 9.83 15.10
CA ASP A 266 -1.88 9.31 16.46
C ASP A 266 -2.25 10.27 17.60
N TYR A 267 -2.32 11.60 17.40
CA TYR A 267 -2.71 12.54 18.47
C TYR A 267 -4.23 12.43 18.78
N GLN A 268 -4.59 11.40 19.54
CA GLN A 268 -5.90 11.17 20.15
C GLN A 268 -5.75 10.47 21.51
N ASP A 269 -6.80 10.52 22.32
CA ASP A 269 -6.81 9.89 23.63
C ASP A 269 -6.77 8.36 23.48
N MET A 270 -5.98 7.69 24.33
CA MET A 270 -5.92 6.23 24.38
C MET A 270 -6.88 5.68 25.44
N TRP A 271 -7.48 4.54 25.16
CA TRP A 271 -8.22 3.76 26.15
C TRP A 271 -7.38 2.56 26.57
N THR A 272 -7.14 2.44 27.88
CA THR A 272 -6.52 1.24 28.48
C THR A 272 -7.53 0.09 28.55
N THR A 273 -7.04 -1.14 28.74
CA THR A 273 -7.87 -2.32 29.02
C THR A 273 -8.83 -2.13 30.20
N ASP A 274 -8.44 -1.29 31.16
CA ASP A 274 -9.15 -1.05 32.42
C ASP A 274 -10.18 0.09 32.27
N GLY A 275 -10.37 0.62 31.05
CA GLY A 275 -11.30 1.71 30.75
C GLY A 275 -10.81 3.10 31.14
N ILE A 276 -9.57 3.23 31.65
CA ILE A 276 -8.94 4.53 31.93
C ILE A 276 -8.57 5.19 30.60
N ILE A 277 -8.94 6.45 30.45
CA ILE A 277 -8.57 7.32 29.33
C ILE A 277 -7.23 7.98 29.64
N LEU A 278 -6.23 7.79 28.76
CA LEU A 278 -5.01 8.59 28.74
C LEU A 278 -5.20 9.72 27.73
N THR A 279 -5.19 10.97 28.20
CA THR A 279 -5.45 12.15 27.36
C THR A 279 -4.24 12.47 26.47
N ALA A 280 -4.47 12.80 25.21
CA ALA A 280 -3.41 13.03 24.23
C ALA A 280 -2.43 14.16 24.63
N GLY A 281 -1.17 13.78 24.85
CA GLY A 281 -0.08 14.69 25.22
C GLY A 281 0.14 14.89 26.73
N THR A 282 -0.46 14.06 27.61
CA THR A 282 0.01 13.97 29.01
C THR A 282 1.24 13.05 29.12
N PRO A 283 2.05 13.13 30.20
CA PRO A 283 3.24 12.29 30.35
C PRO A 283 2.94 10.79 30.31
N GLU A 284 1.81 10.36 30.87
CA GLU A 284 1.38 8.96 30.94
C GLU A 284 0.97 8.46 29.54
N TRP A 285 0.33 9.33 28.74
CA TRP A 285 0.04 9.06 27.33
C TRP A 285 1.33 8.96 26.51
N GLU A 286 2.31 9.84 26.75
CA GLU A 286 3.58 9.82 26.02
C GLU A 286 4.41 8.57 26.32
N GLU A 287 4.42 8.09 27.58
CA GLU A 287 5.13 6.86 27.96
C GLU A 287 4.59 5.64 27.19
N VAL A 288 3.26 5.50 27.11
CA VAL A 288 2.62 4.44 26.32
C VAL A 288 2.89 4.65 24.83
N TYR A 289 2.80 5.88 24.31
CA TYR A 289 3.09 6.15 22.90
C TYR A 289 4.53 5.80 22.52
N ARG A 290 5.51 6.12 23.36
CA ARG A 290 6.92 5.72 23.18
C ARG A 290 7.07 4.21 23.09
N LYS A 291 6.47 3.45 24.00
CA LYS A 291 6.48 1.96 23.99
C LYS A 291 5.89 1.40 22.69
N MET A 292 4.71 1.90 22.29
CA MET A 292 4.03 1.50 21.05
C MET A 292 4.89 1.80 19.81
N VAL A 293 5.46 3.00 19.72
CA VAL A 293 6.34 3.41 18.62
C VAL A 293 7.60 2.56 18.56
N LYS A 294 8.31 2.36 19.68
CA LYS A 294 9.55 1.58 19.74
C LYS A 294 9.36 0.15 19.25
N ALA A 295 8.30 -0.54 19.69
CA ALA A 295 7.97 -1.88 19.20
C ALA A 295 7.87 -1.95 17.66
N HIS A 296 7.29 -0.94 16.99
CA HIS A 296 7.25 -0.90 15.52
C HIS A 296 8.64 -0.71 14.87
N LEU A 297 9.53 0.05 15.51
CA LEU A 297 10.91 0.25 15.04
C LEU A 297 11.72 -1.04 15.21
N ASP A 298 11.56 -1.70 16.35
CA ASP A 298 12.31 -2.90 16.74
C ASP A 298 12.01 -4.10 15.83
N ILE A 299 10.73 -4.36 15.51
CA ILE A 299 10.29 -5.40 14.55
C ILE A 299 10.98 -5.23 13.18
N VAL A 300 11.06 -3.99 12.72
CA VAL A 300 11.62 -3.65 11.41
C VAL A 300 13.15 -3.77 11.44
N LEU A 301 13.80 -3.22 12.46
CA LEU A 301 15.26 -3.31 12.65
C LEU A 301 15.77 -4.71 12.95
N ALA A 302 14.92 -5.62 13.43
CA ALA A 302 15.22 -7.05 13.52
C ALA A 302 15.28 -7.75 12.13
N SER A 303 14.72 -7.12 11.08
CA SER A 303 14.56 -7.71 9.75
C SER A 303 15.32 -7.00 8.63
N VAL A 304 15.55 -5.68 8.74
CA VAL A 304 16.29 -4.88 7.73
C VAL A 304 17.51 -4.19 8.32
N PRO A 305 18.65 -4.11 7.59
CA PRO A 305 19.86 -3.43 8.07
C PRO A 305 19.69 -1.95 8.45
N ARG A 306 18.74 -1.24 7.81
CA ARG A 306 18.55 0.21 7.98
C ARG A 306 17.09 0.65 7.84
N LEU A 307 16.67 1.60 8.68
CA LEU A 307 15.35 2.20 8.71
C LEU A 307 15.44 3.73 8.59
N TYR A 308 14.87 4.27 7.51
CA TYR A 308 14.71 5.71 7.30
C TYR A 308 13.34 6.17 7.79
N TRP A 309 13.31 6.95 8.87
CA TRP A 309 12.05 7.42 9.45
C TRP A 309 11.78 8.88 9.06
N LEU A 310 10.86 9.07 8.13
CA LEU A 310 10.47 10.39 7.65
C LEU A 310 9.74 11.19 8.75
N GLY A 311 10.02 12.48 8.83
CA GLY A 311 9.36 13.43 9.73
C GLY A 311 7.98 13.81 9.23
N LEU A 312 7.05 14.01 10.17
CA LEU A 312 5.71 14.48 9.87
C LEU A 312 5.77 15.91 9.26
N PRO A 313 4.85 16.26 8.35
CA PRO A 313 4.82 17.55 7.66
C PRO A 313 4.62 18.74 8.61
N VAL A 314 4.92 19.94 8.12
CA VAL A 314 4.34 21.18 8.66
C VAL A 314 3.02 21.42 7.92
N VAL A 315 1.90 21.42 8.64
CA VAL A 315 0.54 21.50 8.07
C VAL A 315 -0.09 22.89 8.23
N ARG A 316 -1.10 23.21 7.41
CA ARG A 316 -1.66 24.57 7.28
C ARG A 316 -2.45 25.04 8.51
N ASN A 317 -3.17 24.14 9.18
CA ASN A 317 -3.96 24.47 10.36
C ASN A 317 -3.04 24.52 11.59
N ALA A 318 -2.92 25.67 12.25
CA ALA A 318 -1.99 25.88 13.36
C ALA A 318 -2.21 24.89 14.53
N ALA A 319 -3.45 24.74 15.02
CA ALA A 319 -3.76 23.87 16.16
C ALA A 319 -3.58 22.37 15.87
N TYR A 320 -3.70 21.95 14.59
CA TYR A 320 -3.30 20.59 14.19
C TYR A 320 -1.77 20.49 13.98
N ASN A 321 -1.14 21.54 13.47
CA ASN A 321 0.31 21.58 13.31
C ASN A 321 1.05 21.52 14.64
N GLU A 322 0.58 22.19 15.69
CA GLU A 322 1.12 22.10 17.05
C GLU A 322 1.17 20.64 17.54
N LYS A 323 0.07 19.89 17.35
CA LYS A 323 -0.01 18.46 17.65
C LYS A 323 1.00 17.64 16.84
N ILE A 324 1.07 17.88 15.54
CA ILE A 324 2.01 17.18 14.64
C ILE A 324 3.47 17.51 14.97
N GLN A 325 3.79 18.74 15.38
CA GLN A 325 5.15 19.10 15.81
C GLN A 325 5.51 18.52 17.18
N TYR A 326 4.55 18.38 18.10
CA TYR A 326 4.74 17.61 19.33
C TYR A 326 5.06 16.14 19.02
N LEU A 327 4.28 15.46 18.16
CA LEU A 327 4.60 14.08 17.75
C LEU A 327 5.97 13.98 17.08
N ASN A 328 6.35 14.95 16.23
CA ASN A 328 7.69 15.03 15.64
C ASN A 328 8.81 15.14 16.69
N ALA A 329 8.61 15.90 17.76
CA ALA A 329 9.59 16.04 18.84
C ALA A 329 9.75 14.74 19.63
N VAL A 330 8.63 14.07 19.96
CA VAL A 330 8.65 12.73 20.57
C VAL A 330 9.36 11.75 19.65
N HIS A 331 8.99 11.68 18.37
CA HIS A 331 9.64 10.84 17.36
C HIS A 331 11.15 11.10 17.20
N ALA A 332 11.60 12.35 17.28
CA ALA A 332 13.01 12.70 17.21
C ALA A 332 13.77 12.17 18.43
N SER A 333 13.26 12.42 19.64
CA SER A 333 13.88 11.91 20.87
C SER A 333 13.88 10.38 20.97
N ILE A 334 12.85 9.69 20.45
CA ILE A 334 12.86 8.22 20.34
C ILE A 334 13.98 7.77 19.39
N ALA A 335 14.16 8.44 18.24
CA ALA A 335 15.20 8.09 17.27
C ALA A 335 16.62 8.28 17.81
N GLU A 336 16.82 9.18 18.78
CA GLU A 336 18.09 9.38 19.49
C GLU A 336 18.44 8.22 20.45
N GLU A 337 17.48 7.35 20.79
CA GLU A 337 17.70 6.13 21.60
C GLU A 337 18.32 4.97 20.78
N TYR A 338 18.48 5.11 19.46
CA TYR A 338 18.91 4.05 18.53
C TYR A 338 20.29 4.33 17.89
N ASP A 339 20.95 3.28 17.39
CA ASP A 339 22.16 3.42 16.55
C ASP A 339 21.82 4.21 15.27
N SER A 340 22.41 5.40 15.15
CA SER A 340 22.19 6.33 14.02
C SER A 340 22.69 5.82 12.65
N LYS A 341 23.40 4.69 12.60
CA LYS A 341 23.72 3.96 11.36
C LYS A 341 22.59 3.04 10.91
N LYS A 342 21.77 2.55 11.85
CA LYS A 342 20.62 1.66 11.65
C LYS A 342 19.34 2.45 11.51
N LEU A 343 19.03 3.38 12.43
CA LEU A 343 17.85 4.23 12.37
C LEU A 343 18.24 5.66 12.03
N ILE A 344 17.68 6.21 10.95
CA ILE A 344 17.96 7.57 10.47
C ILE A 344 16.66 8.35 10.42
N LYS A 345 16.49 9.30 11.34
CA LYS A 345 15.40 10.29 11.26
C LYS A 345 15.69 11.26 10.11
N ILE A 346 14.72 11.46 9.21
CA ILE A 346 14.82 12.42 8.10
C ILE A 346 13.79 13.53 8.28
N SER A 347 14.23 14.78 8.34
CA SER A 347 13.35 15.94 8.29
C SER A 347 12.96 16.25 6.85
N LEU A 348 11.72 15.95 6.45
CA LEU A 348 11.21 16.37 5.13
C LEU A 348 11.14 17.90 4.98
N LYS A 349 11.15 18.64 6.10
CA LYS A 349 11.22 20.11 6.13
C LYS A 349 12.57 20.63 5.61
N SER A 350 13.69 20.01 5.96
CA SER A 350 15.02 20.54 5.55
C SER A 350 15.30 20.38 4.06
N PHE A 351 14.52 19.57 3.33
CA PHE A 351 14.54 19.52 1.87
C PHE A 351 13.87 20.75 1.20
N VAL A 352 13.09 21.54 1.95
CA VAL A 352 12.33 22.70 1.43
C VAL A 352 12.57 24.00 2.22
N GLU A 353 13.47 24.02 3.20
CA GLU A 353 13.67 25.16 4.11
C GLU A 353 14.11 26.46 3.41
N GLN A 354 14.78 26.35 2.25
CA GLN A 354 15.10 27.47 1.36
C GLN A 354 13.88 28.24 0.84
N TYR A 355 12.68 27.64 0.87
CA TYR A 355 11.42 28.29 0.52
C TYR A 355 10.63 28.79 1.74
N GLY A 356 11.09 28.52 2.96
CA GLY A 356 10.47 28.99 4.20
C GLY A 356 10.60 28.04 5.39
N THR A 357 10.39 28.56 6.60
CA THR A 357 10.51 27.81 7.86
C THR A 357 9.17 27.34 8.44
N GLY A 358 8.04 27.73 7.85
CA GLY A 358 6.67 27.38 8.26
C GLY A 358 5.98 26.40 7.31
N TYR A 359 4.64 26.48 7.22
CA TYR A 359 3.87 25.73 6.22
C TYR A 359 4.18 26.24 4.81
N ILE A 360 4.46 25.32 3.88
CA ILE A 360 4.73 25.60 2.47
C ILE A 360 3.69 24.86 1.62
N GLY A 361 2.81 25.61 0.95
CA GLY A 361 1.80 25.04 0.05
C GLY A 361 2.35 24.68 -1.34
N ALA A 362 3.27 25.49 -1.85
CA ALA A 362 3.92 25.30 -3.15
C ALA A 362 5.35 25.86 -3.11
N ILE A 363 6.23 25.29 -3.92
CA ILE A 363 7.63 25.72 -4.07
C ILE A 363 7.88 26.12 -5.53
N ARG A 364 8.92 26.94 -5.74
CA ARG A 364 9.37 27.31 -7.08
C ARG A 364 10.90 27.23 -7.14
N PRO A 365 11.47 26.08 -7.56
CA PRO A 365 12.89 25.99 -7.81
C PRO A 365 13.32 26.95 -8.92
N GLU A 366 14.58 27.39 -8.88
CA GLU A 366 15.12 28.33 -9.87
C GLU A 366 14.97 27.78 -11.31
N GLY A 367 14.58 28.66 -12.23
CA GLY A 367 14.32 28.32 -13.64
C GLY A 367 13.09 27.43 -13.90
N LYS A 368 12.36 26.97 -12.86
CA LYS A 368 11.26 26.01 -12.99
C LYS A 368 9.88 26.63 -12.76
N ALA A 369 8.86 25.87 -13.16
CA ALA A 369 7.47 26.14 -12.84
C ALA A 369 7.19 25.97 -11.34
N TRP A 370 6.04 26.46 -10.87
CA TRP A 370 5.55 26.18 -9.53
C TRP A 370 5.22 24.69 -9.37
N ILE A 371 5.69 24.09 -8.28
CA ILE A 371 5.36 22.74 -7.85
C ILE A 371 4.42 22.87 -6.65
N PRO A 372 3.17 22.37 -6.70
CA PRO A 372 2.34 22.30 -5.51
C PRO A 372 2.94 21.25 -4.57
N LEU A 373 3.39 21.65 -3.38
CA LEU A 373 4.02 20.74 -2.43
C LEU A 373 2.95 19.99 -1.63
N MET A 374 1.94 20.73 -1.17
CA MET A 374 0.80 20.22 -0.41
C MET A 374 -0.48 20.28 -1.24
N GLN A 375 -1.40 19.37 -0.95
CA GLN A 375 -2.75 19.36 -1.53
C GLN A 375 -3.59 20.55 -1.02
N SER A 376 -4.77 20.73 -1.61
CA SER A 376 -5.68 21.83 -1.27
C SER A 376 -6.12 21.83 0.20
N ASP A 377 -6.10 20.68 0.88
CA ASP A 377 -6.36 20.55 2.32
C ASP A 377 -5.27 21.18 3.20
N GLY A 378 -4.02 21.24 2.73
CA GLY A 378 -2.87 21.72 3.49
C GLY A 378 -2.37 20.72 4.54
N ILE A 379 -2.69 19.44 4.37
CA ILE A 379 -2.27 18.33 5.24
C ILE A 379 -1.43 17.33 4.44
N HIS A 380 -1.93 16.89 3.28
CA HIS A 380 -1.29 15.84 2.49
C HIS A 380 -0.29 16.39 1.47
N TYR A 381 0.81 15.67 1.25
CA TYR A 381 1.69 15.95 0.12
C TYR A 381 0.99 15.63 -1.22
N THR A 382 1.32 16.37 -2.28
CA THR A 382 1.00 15.97 -3.66
C THR A 382 1.99 14.90 -4.16
N ILE A 383 1.75 14.35 -5.36
CA ILE A 383 2.72 13.44 -5.99
C ILE A 383 3.94 14.24 -6.50
N GLU A 384 3.72 15.45 -7.01
CA GLU A 384 4.73 16.37 -7.52
C GLU A 384 5.65 16.90 -6.40
N GLY A 385 5.08 17.14 -5.21
CA GLY A 385 5.79 17.48 -3.99
C GLY A 385 6.55 16.29 -3.41
N GLY A 386 5.93 15.11 -3.42
CA GLY A 386 6.62 13.85 -3.10
C GLY A 386 7.82 13.60 -4.02
N GLU A 387 7.68 13.83 -5.33
CA GLU A 387 8.74 13.69 -6.33
C GLU A 387 9.92 14.63 -6.03
N TYR A 388 9.65 15.88 -5.64
CA TYR A 388 10.70 16.82 -5.23
C TYR A 388 11.44 16.34 -3.97
N LEU A 389 10.70 15.97 -2.91
CA LEU A 389 11.28 15.47 -1.65
C LEU A 389 12.06 14.16 -1.85
N MET A 390 11.61 13.29 -2.76
CA MET A 390 12.26 12.02 -3.03
C MET A 390 13.51 12.14 -3.90
N LYS A 391 13.66 13.21 -4.68
CA LYS A 391 14.95 13.51 -5.35
C LYS A 391 16.04 13.85 -4.32
N GLU A 392 15.73 14.64 -3.30
CA GLU A 392 16.65 14.90 -2.18
C GLU A 392 16.93 13.63 -1.34
N PHE A 393 15.95 12.73 -1.21
CA PHE A 393 16.15 11.42 -0.58
C PHE A 393 17.02 10.47 -1.41
N ILE A 394 16.89 10.43 -2.73
CA ILE A 394 17.79 9.67 -3.61
C ILE A 394 19.24 10.17 -3.49
N LEU A 395 19.43 11.49 -3.41
CA LEU A 395 20.75 12.07 -3.08
C LEU A 395 21.26 11.67 -1.69
N ARG A 396 20.40 11.28 -0.74
CA ARG A 396 20.82 10.66 0.53
C ARG A 396 21.19 9.19 0.34
N LEU A 397 20.42 8.42 -0.43
CA LEU A 397 20.71 7.00 -0.71
C LEU A 397 22.07 6.82 -1.40
N HIS A 398 22.43 7.65 -2.39
CA HIS A 398 23.76 7.63 -3.02
C HIS A 398 24.93 8.07 -2.11
N ARG A 399 24.67 8.55 -0.88
CA ARG A 399 25.69 8.79 0.16
C ARG A 399 25.75 7.65 1.18
N ASP A 400 24.64 6.96 1.40
CA ASP A 400 24.48 5.90 2.40
C ASP A 400 24.76 4.49 1.83
N TYR A 401 24.81 4.34 0.49
CA TYR A 401 25.05 3.11 -0.27
C TYR A 401 25.95 3.35 -1.49
N VAL A 402 26.64 2.32 -1.95
CA VAL A 402 27.49 2.35 -3.16
C VAL A 402 26.66 1.94 -4.37
N PHE A 403 26.80 2.65 -5.49
CA PHE A 403 26.13 2.34 -6.76
C PHE A 403 27.16 2.20 -7.89
N GLU A 404 26.84 1.43 -8.93
CA GLU A 404 27.66 1.37 -10.14
C GLU A 404 27.63 2.72 -10.87
N THR A 405 28.80 3.35 -11.05
CA THR A 405 28.93 4.54 -11.89
C THR A 405 28.61 4.17 -13.35
N PRO A 406 27.70 4.89 -14.04
CA PRO A 406 27.38 4.59 -15.44
C PRO A 406 28.62 4.67 -16.33
N THR A 407 29.05 3.53 -16.89
CA THR A 407 30.15 3.45 -17.83
C THR A 407 29.70 3.94 -19.21
N PHE A 408 29.71 5.27 -19.40
CA PHE A 408 29.55 5.87 -20.71
C PHE A 408 30.74 5.51 -21.61
N SER A 409 30.58 4.46 -22.41
CA SER A 409 31.45 4.21 -23.56
C SER A 409 31.29 5.34 -24.58
N HIS A 410 32.38 6.07 -24.84
CA HIS A 410 32.47 7.15 -25.82
C HIS A 410 32.34 6.65 -27.27
#